data_AF-A0A9D2T027-F1
#
_entry.id   AF-A0A9D2T027-F1
#
_cell.length_a   1.000
_cell.length_b   1.000
_cell.length_c   1.000
_cell.angle_alpha   90.00
_cell.angle_beta   90.00
_cell.angle_gamma   90.00
#
_symmetry.space_group_name_H-M   'P 1'
#
loop_
_entity.id
_entity.type
_entity.pdbx_description
1 polymer ?
#
loop_
_entity_poly.entity_id
_entity_poly.type
_entity_poly.pdbx_seq_one_letter_code
_entity_poly.pdbx_strand_id
1 'polypeptide(L)'
;MEVKEQSKTVEFWLTKEEKNDSAFREALKPVWHQYKLQKYLVAVFLSGEADLYQQTRELLLYNRQQQAEREVQAAKREGLTISS
;
A
#
# COMPACT_ATOMS: atom_id res chain seq x y z
N MET A 1 10.45 0.22 12.44
CA MET A 1 11.62 -0.69 12.35
C MET A 1 11.22 -1.99 13.00
N GLU A 2 11.47 -3.12 12.33
CA GLU A 2 11.21 -4.46 12.88
C GLU A 2 12.51 -5.26 12.83
N VAL A 3 12.81 -6.00 13.90
CA VAL A 3 14.01 -6.85 13.97
C VAL A 3 13.59 -8.31 14.07
N LYS A 4 13.94 -9.08 13.04
CA LYS A 4 13.71 -10.52 12.92
C LYS A 4 14.97 -11.24 13.36
N GLU A 5 15.05 -11.52 14.66
CA GLU A 5 16.22 -12.14 15.31
C GLU A 5 16.55 -13.53 14.73
N GLN A 6 15.52 -14.34 14.43
CA GLN A 6 15.70 -15.70 13.91
C GLN A 6 16.41 -15.73 12.54
N SER A 7 16.11 -14.77 11.67
CA SER A 7 16.71 -14.65 10.34
C SER A 7 17.87 -13.66 10.29
N LYS A 8 18.20 -13.02 11.42
CA LYS A 8 19.11 -11.87 11.50
C LYS A 8 18.79 -10.80 10.45
N THR A 9 17.53 -10.38 10.37
CA THR A 9 17.10 -9.32 9.44
C THR A 9 16.53 -8.15 10.22
N VAL A 10 16.90 -6.93 9.85
CA VAL A 10 16.24 -5.71 10.32
C VAL A 10 15.55 -5.03 9.14
N GLU A 11 14.28 -4.71 9.32
CA GLU A 11 13.41 -4.13 8.31
C GLU A 11 13.07 -2.68 8.68
N PHE A 12 13.42 -1.78 7.78
CA PHE A 12 13.05 -0.38 7.83
C PHE A 12 11.94 -0.12 6.83
N TRP A 13 10.89 0.57 7.27
CA TRP A 13 9.74 0.94 6.45
C TRP A 13 9.68 2.46 6.48
N LEU A 14 9.98 3.09 5.35
CA LEU A 14 10.00 4.54 5.23
C LEU A 14 8.76 5.01 4.48
N THR A 15 8.11 6.03 5.03
CA THR A 15 7.06 6.80 4.36
C THR A 15 7.62 7.63 3.21
N LYS A 16 6.74 8.29 2.45
CA LYS A 16 7.12 9.13 1.31
C LYS A 16 7.91 10.35 1.78
N GLU A 17 7.49 10.93 2.89
CA GLU A 17 8.10 12.08 3.54
C GLU A 17 9.51 11.71 4.04
N GLU A 18 9.63 10.61 4.78
CA GLU A 18 10.91 10.12 5.31
C GLU A 18 11.87 9.65 4.20
N LYS A 19 11.34 9.05 3.12
CA LYS A 19 12.12 8.76 1.92
C LYS A 19 12.68 10.05 1.34
N ASN A 20 11.93 11.15 1.31
CA ASN A 20 12.39 12.38 0.64
C ASN A 20 13.25 13.28 1.54
N ASP A 21 13.32 13.00 2.84
CA ASP A 21 14.16 13.71 3.79
C ASP A 21 15.61 13.15 3.79
N SER A 22 16.53 13.95 3.25
CA SER A 22 17.96 13.62 3.23
C SER A 22 18.59 13.59 4.63
N ALA A 23 18.18 14.48 5.54
CA ALA A 23 18.73 14.52 6.90
C ALA A 23 18.33 13.26 7.68
N PHE A 24 17.08 12.82 7.50
CA PHE A 24 16.59 11.58 8.08
C PHE A 24 17.37 10.35 7.57
N ARG A 25 17.64 10.28 6.26
CA ARG A 25 18.46 9.19 5.67
C ARG A 25 19.89 9.17 6.21
N GLU A 26 20.52 10.34 6.34
CA GLU A 26 21.86 10.45 6.92
C GLU A 26 21.88 9.99 8.38
N ALA A 27 20.85 10.33 9.17
CA ALA A 27 20.69 9.88 10.54
C ALA A 27 20.53 8.36 10.69
N LEU A 28 20.06 7.65 9.64
CA LEU A 28 19.93 6.20 9.65
C LEU A 28 21.24 5.44 9.33
N LYS A 29 22.22 6.08 8.69
CA LYS A 29 23.49 5.43 8.31
C LYS A 29 24.22 4.77 9.49
N PRO A 30 24.36 5.41 10.68
CA PRO A 30 25.01 4.78 11.82
C PRO A 30 24.28 3.52 12.28
N VAL A 31 22.95 3.54 12.27
CA VAL A 31 22.11 2.41 12.68
C VAL A 31 22.29 1.23 11.73
N TRP A 32 22.25 1.47 10.41
CA TRP A 32 22.53 0.43 9.42
C TRP A 32 23.93 -0.16 9.56
N HIS A 33 24.92 0.68 9.87
CA HIS A 33 26.28 0.24 10.07
C HIS A 33 26.40 -0.70 11.29
N GLN A 34 25.77 -0.34 12.41
CA GLN A 34 25.74 -1.16 13.63
C GLN A 34 25.15 -2.55 13.37
N TYR A 35 24.02 -2.64 12.67
CA TYR A 35 23.41 -3.93 12.34
C TYR A 35 24.23 -4.74 11.32
N LYS A 36 24.85 -4.08 10.34
CA LYS A 36 25.77 -4.75 9.41
C LYS A 36 26.98 -5.36 10.13
N LEU A 37 27.55 -4.66 11.13
CA LEU A 37 28.66 -5.18 11.94
C LEU A 37 28.24 -6.44 12.73
N GLN A 38 26.99 -6.49 13.20
CA GLN A 38 26.43 -7.65 13.89
C GLN A 38 26.00 -8.78 12.93
N LYS A 39 26.30 -8.64 11.62
CA LYS A 39 25.93 -9.56 10.53
C LYS A 39 24.42 -9.71 10.35
N TYR A 40 23.65 -8.65 10.61
CA TYR A 40 22.24 -8.58 10.23
C TYR A 40 22.10 -8.09 8.79
N LEU A 41 21.14 -8.67 8.07
CA LEU A 41 20.66 -8.14 6.80
C LEU A 41 19.81 -6.90 7.08
N VAL A 42 20.18 -5.76 6.51
CA VAL A 42 19.39 -4.53 6.59
C VAL A 42 18.53 -4.43 5.32
N ALA A 43 17.22 -4.59 5.46
CA ALA A 43 16.24 -4.40 4.39
C ALA A 43 15.52 -3.06 4.58
N VAL A 44 15.46 -2.24 3.53
CA VAL A 44 14.77 -0.95 3.56
C VAL A 44 13.67 -0.96 2.51
N PHE A 45 12.43 -0.88 2.98
CA PHE A 45 11.21 -0.75 2.18
C PHE A 45 10.81 0.72 2.14
N LEU A 46 10.53 1.21 0.93
CA LEU A 46 10.08 2.58 0.70
C LEU A 46 8.62 2.54 0.28
N SER A 47 7.79 3.38 0.89
CA SER A 47 6.40 3.52 0.45
C SER A 47 6.36 3.97 -1.02
N GLY A 48 5.38 3.45 -1.76
CA GLY A 48 5.12 3.88 -3.13
C GLY A 48 4.72 5.35 -3.24
N GLU A 49 4.61 5.83 -4.47
CA GLU A 49 4.30 7.24 -4.75
C GLU A 49 2.81 7.52 -4.94
N ALA A 50 2.01 6.45 -5.02
CA ALA A 50 0.59 6.49 -5.21
C ALA A 50 -0.15 7.12 -4.02
N ASP A 51 -1.10 8.01 -4.31
CA ASP A 51 -2.00 8.56 -3.31
C ASP A 51 -3.07 7.53 -2.96
N LEU A 52 -2.92 6.92 -1.79
CA LEU A 52 -3.82 5.90 -1.29
C LEU A 52 -5.27 6.39 -1.17
N TYR A 53 -5.46 7.66 -0.78
CA TYR A 53 -6.79 8.22 -0.60
C TYR A 53 -7.48 8.41 -1.96
N GLN A 54 -6.81 9.03 -2.93
CA GLN A 54 -7.36 9.22 -4.27
C GLN A 54 -7.67 7.88 -4.94
N GLN A 55 -6.74 6.92 -4.92
CA GLN A 55 -6.95 5.61 -5.54
C GLN A 55 -8.10 4.83 -4.91
N THR A 56 -8.21 4.86 -3.59
CA THR A 56 -9.30 4.18 -2.89
C THR A 56 -10.64 4.85 -3.20
N ARG A 57 -10.68 6.19 -3.24
CA ARG A 57 -11.88 6.95 -3.60
C ARG A 57 -12.34 6.63 -5.02
N GLU A 58 -11.43 6.62 -5.99
CA GLU A 58 -11.76 6.28 -7.38
C GLU A 58 -12.30 4.86 -7.51
N LEU A 59 -11.69 3.89 -6.85
CA LEU A 59 -12.15 2.50 -6.85
C LEU A 59 -13.55 2.36 -6.25
N LEU A 60 -13.83 3.05 -5.15
CA LEU A 60 -15.16 3.05 -4.52
C LEU A 60 -16.21 3.67 -5.43
N LEU A 61 -15.90 4.79 -6.10
CA LEU A 61 -16.81 5.42 -7.06
C LEU A 61 -17.11 4.48 -8.24
N TYR A 62 -16.07 3.88 -8.82
CA TYR A 62 -16.21 2.90 -9.89
C TYR A 62 -17.10 1.73 -9.48
N ASN A 63 -16.84 1.12 -8.32
CA ASN A 63 -17.65 0.00 -7.84
C ASN A 63 -19.12 0.38 -7.63
N ARG A 64 -19.39 1.57 -7.08
CA ARG A 64 -20.78 2.07 -6.92
C ARG A 64 -21.47 2.26 -8.26
N GLN A 65 -20.77 2.80 -9.26
CA GLN A 65 -21.32 2.98 -10.60
C GLN A 65 -21.64 1.62 -11.24
N GLN A 66 -20.69 0.68 -11.22
CA GLN A 66 -20.90 -0.66 -11.76
C GLN A 66 -22.05 -1.39 -11.06
N GLN A 67 -22.22 -1.19 -9.76
CA GLN A 67 -23.32 -1.78 -9.02
C GLN A 67 -24.67 -1.20 -9.47
N ALA A 68 -24.79 0.13 -9.57
CA ALA A 68 -26.01 0.78 -10.04
C ALA A 68 -26.37 0.33 -11.47
N GLU A 69 -25.38 0.24 -12.36
CA GLU A 69 -25.59 -0.26 -13.73
C GLU A 69 -26.09 -1.71 -13.74
N ARG A 70 -25.51 -2.58 -12.89
CA ARG A 70 -25.97 -3.98 -12.77
C ARG A 70 -27.39 -4.07 -12.23
N GLU A 71 -27.75 -3.26 -11.24
CA GLU A 71 -29.11 -3.20 -10.69
C GLU A 71 -30.13 -2.77 -11.75
N VAL A 72 -29.82 -1.75 -12.55
CA VAL A 72 -30.67 -1.33 -13.67
C VAL A 72 -30.81 -2.42 -14.72
N GLN A 73 -29.72 -3.12 -15.06
CA GLN A 73 -29.77 -4.22 -16.03
C GLN A 73 -30.55 -5.42 -15.49
N ALA A 74 -30.44 -5.74 -14.20
CA ALA A 74 -31.22 -6.78 -13.54
C ALA A 74 -32.72 -6.44 -13.59
N ALA A 75 -33.10 -5.23 -13.18
CA ALA A 75 -34.49 -4.78 -13.22
C ALA A 75 -35.09 -4.80 -14.65
N LYS A 76 -34.31 -4.41 -15.67
CA LYS A 76 -34.74 -4.52 -17.08
C LYS A 76 -34.98 -5.97 -17.49
N ARG A 77 -34.10 -6.89 -17.10
CA ARG A 77 -34.23 -8.33 -17.41
C ARG A 77 -35.43 -8.94 -16.70
N GLU A 78 -35.64 -8.61 -15.43
CA GLU A 78 -36.80 -9.06 -14.65
C GLU A 78 -38.12 -8.55 -15.25
N GLY A 79 -38.17 -7.28 -15.64
CA GLY A 79 -39.33 -6.69 -16.32
C GLY A 79 -39.64 -7.37 -17.67
N LEU A 80 -38.61 -7.72 -18.45
CA LEU A 80 -38.77 -8.47 -19.70
C LEU A 80 -39.32 -9.88 -19.45
N THR A 81 -38.87 -10.57 -18.40
CA THR A 81 -39.32 -11.94 -18.08
C THR A 81 -40.75 -12.04 -17.55
N ILE A 82 -41.29 -10.98 -16.93
CA ILE A 82 -42.69 -10.96 -16.44
C ILE A 82 -43.68 -10.64 -17.58
N SER A 83 -43.19 -10.05 -18.67
CA SER A 83 -44.00 -9.63 -19.83
C SER A 83 -44.06 -10.65 -20.99
N SER A 84 -43.49 -11.84 -20.85
CA SER A 84 -43.45 -12.91 -21.88
C SER A 84 -44.22 -14.15 -21.46
#